data_AF-A0A7S3JKP4-F1
#
_entry.id   AF-A0A7S3JKP4-F1
#
_cell.length_a   1.000
_cell.length_b   1.000
_cell.length_c   1.000
_cell.angle_alpha   90.00
_cell.angle_beta   90.00
_cell.angle_gamma   90.00
#
_symmetry.space_group_name_H-M   'P 1'
#
loop_
_entity.id
_entity.type
_entity.pdbx_description
1 polymer ?
#
loop_
_entity_poly.entity_id
_entity_poly.type
_entity_poly.pdbx_seq_one_letter_code
_entity_poly.pdbx_strand_id
1 'polypeptide(L)'
;GGAHAGHYFAYIKDCGNNQWYKFNDVMVYRVSFLEIVTTFGQKQSNKKRYNAAAQNRANAYMLMYRIIDPNFNVNHVPIDMISQELKDDVMNDVKVEKEKLQEK
;
A
#
# COMPACT_ATOMS: atom_id res chain seq x y z
N GLY A 1 9.01 7.33 11.44
CA GLY A 1 8.31 6.92 12.67
C GLY A 1 9.29 6.71 13.80
N GLY A 2 8.80 6.61 15.02
CA GLY A 2 9.52 6.08 16.18
C GLY A 2 8.85 4.79 16.68
N ALA A 3 9.27 4.29 17.85
CA ALA A 3 8.76 3.02 18.39
C ALA A 3 7.26 3.02 18.73
N HIS A 4 6.69 4.19 19.04
CA HIS A 4 5.30 4.31 19.52
C HIS A 4 4.35 5.01 18.55
N ALA A 5 4.87 5.63 17.49
CA ALA A 5 4.06 6.37 16.53
C ALA A 5 4.80 6.55 15.20
N GLY A 6 4.06 6.48 14.10
CA GLY A 6 4.62 6.66 12.76
C GLY A 6 3.54 6.73 11.70
N HIS A 7 3.98 7.06 10.48
CA HIS A 7 3.15 7.03 9.29
C HIS A 7 3.51 5.81 8.47
N TYR A 8 2.50 5.04 8.05
CA TYR A 8 2.69 3.83 7.26
C TYR A 8 2.21 4.07 5.83
N PHE A 9 2.96 3.53 4.88
CA PHE A 9 2.58 3.48 3.48
C PHE A 9 3.21 2.21 2.88
N ALA A 10 2.66 1.75 1.77
CA ALA A 10 3.09 0.53 1.12
C ALA A 10 3.59 0.80 -0.29
N TYR A 11 4.67 0.11 -0.67
CA TYR A 11 5.02 -0.06 -2.07
C TYR A 11 4.55 -1.44 -2.50
N ILE A 12 3.71 -1.49 -3.53
CA ILE A 12 3.16 -2.74 -4.06
C ILE A 12 3.49 -2.81 -5.54
N LYS A 13 4.02 -3.95 -5.96
CA LYS A 13 4.28 -4.25 -7.37
C LYS A 13 3.05 -4.92 -7.96
N ASP A 14 2.51 -4.32 -9.01
CA ASP A 14 1.54 -5.00 -9.87
C ASP A 14 2.27 -6.05 -10.70
N CYS A 15 1.84 -7.30 -10.53
CA CYS A 15 2.45 -8.45 -11.18
C CYS A 15 2.05 -8.60 -12.66
N GLY A 16 0.95 -7.97 -13.09
CA GLY A 16 0.49 -8.02 -14.48
C GLY A 16 1.33 -7.16 -15.42
N ASN A 17 1.77 -5.98 -14.96
CA ASN A 17 2.54 -5.02 -15.75
C ASN A 17 3.96 -4.77 -15.22
N ASN A 18 4.35 -5.45 -14.13
CA ASN A 18 5.64 -5.29 -13.45
C ASN A 18 5.93 -3.88 -12.89
N GLN A 19 4.91 -3.06 -12.68
CA GLN A 19 5.04 -1.68 -12.21
C GLN A 19 4.87 -1.56 -10.70
N TRP A 20 5.70 -0.73 -10.06
CA TRP A 20 5.56 -0.36 -8.66
C TRP A 20 4.64 0.84 -8.47
N TYR A 21 3.84 0.78 -7.41
CA TYR A 21 2.97 1.86 -6.96
C TYR A 21 3.21 2.13 -5.48
N LYS A 22 3.09 3.40 -5.09
CA LYS A 22 3.05 3.81 -3.68
C LYS A 22 1.61 4.07 -3.29
N PHE A 23 1.16 3.34 -2.27
CA PHE A 23 -0.12 3.49 -1.61
C PHE A 23 0.11 4.27 -0.32
N ASN A 24 -0.33 5.53 -0.32
CA ASN A 24 -0.21 6.45 0.81
C ASN A 24 -1.59 6.97 1.15
N ASP A 25 -2.32 6.21 1.98
CA ASP A 25 -3.71 6.43 2.31
C ASP A 25 -4.59 6.52 1.05
N VAL A 26 -5.23 7.67 0.82
CA VAL A 26 -6.08 7.93 -0.34
C VAL A 26 -5.30 8.15 -1.64
N MET A 27 -3.98 8.37 -1.56
CA MET A 27 -3.14 8.69 -2.71
C MET A 27 -2.42 7.45 -3.23
N VAL A 28 -2.68 7.11 -4.49
CA VAL A 28 -1.98 6.03 -5.20
C VAL A 28 -1.28 6.61 -6.42
N TYR A 29 0.02 6.37 -6.53
CA TYR A 29 0.80 6.85 -7.68
C TYR A 29 1.90 5.87 -8.08
N ARG A 30 2.25 5.93 -9.36
CA ARG A 30 3.34 5.15 -9.96
C ARG A 30 4.68 5.62 -9.39
N VAL A 31 5.57 4.68 -9.06
CA VAL A 31 6.91 5.01 -8.57
C VAL A 31 8.01 4.27 -9.32
N SER A 32 9.20 4.87 -9.31
CA SER A 32 10.39 4.26 -9.87
C SER A 32 11.06 3.29 -8.87
N PHE A 33 11.92 2.40 -9.37
CA PHE A 33 12.74 1.57 -8.48
C PHE A 33 13.68 2.41 -7.61
N LEU A 34 14.10 3.59 -8.07
CA LEU A 34 14.95 4.50 -7.29
C LEU A 34 14.25 4.95 -6.00
N GLU A 35 12.94 5.18 -6.04
CA GLU A 35 12.15 5.48 -4.85
C GLU A 35 12.08 4.28 -3.89
N ILE A 36 12.00 3.06 -4.41
CA ILE A 36 12.06 1.84 -3.58
C ILE A 36 13.39 1.74 -2.84
N VAL A 37 14.52 2.05 -3.49
CA VAL A 37 15.86 2.00 -2.88
C VAL A 37 15.97 2.94 -1.67
N THR A 38 15.20 4.04 -1.64
CA THR A 38 15.17 4.92 -0.47
C THR A 38 14.70 4.22 0.81
N THR A 39 13.97 3.11 0.69
CA THR A 39 13.48 2.33 1.83
C THR A 39 14.52 1.37 2.42
N PHE A 40 15.68 1.19 1.79
CA PHE A 40 16.70 0.24 2.26
C PHE A 40 17.38 0.68 3.57
N GLY A 41 17.05 1.89 4.04
CA GLY A 41 17.67 2.49 5.22
C GLY A 41 19.03 3.10 4.91
N GLN A 42 19.53 3.87 5.86
CA GLN A 42 20.79 4.58 5.70
C GLN A 42 21.97 3.73 6.20
N LYS A 43 23.07 3.73 5.44
CA LYS A 43 24.35 3.21 5.94
C LYS A 43 24.87 4.18 7.02
N GLN A 44 25.25 3.67 8.19
CA GLN A 44 25.92 4.48 9.22
C GLN A 44 27.23 5.02 8.64
N SER A 45 27.26 6.30 8.25
CA SER A 45 28.53 6.97 7.96
C SER A 45 29.12 7.47 9.26
N ASN A 46 30.38 7.12 9.53
CA ASN A 46 31.14 7.51 10.73
C ASN A 46 31.48 9.02 10.81
N LYS A 47 30.79 9.88 10.04
CA LYS A 47 31.04 11.32 10.03
C LYS A 47 30.10 12.02 11.02
N LYS A 48 30.73 12.76 11.94
CA LYS A 48 30.12 13.43 13.10
C LYS A 48 28.82 14.15 12.74
N ARG A 49 27.78 13.78 13.49
CA ARG A 49 26.37 14.17 13.38
C ARG A 49 26.20 15.65 13.75
N TYR A 50 26.11 16.54 12.76
CA TYR A 50 25.64 17.91 12.98
C TYR A 50 24.24 18.20 12.39
N ASN A 51 23.63 17.28 11.64
CA ASN A 51 22.28 17.42 11.10
C ASN A 51 21.47 16.12 11.26
N ALA A 52 21.07 15.81 12.50
CA ALA A 52 20.22 14.66 12.83
C ALA A 52 18.73 14.88 12.48
N ALA A 53 18.33 16.10 12.14
CA ALA A 53 16.95 16.49 11.83
C ALA A 53 16.53 16.23 10.37
N ALA A 54 17.49 16.10 9.44
CA ALA A 54 17.23 15.88 8.01
C ALA A 54 17.32 14.41 7.57
N GLN A 55 17.54 13.48 8.52
CA GLN A 55 17.68 12.06 8.18
C GLN A 55 16.29 11.46 7.95
N ASN A 56 16.02 11.00 6.73
CA ASN A 56 14.82 10.26 6.41
C ASN A 56 14.80 8.96 7.23
N ARG A 57 13.99 8.94 8.30
CA ARG A 57 13.82 7.79 9.20
C ARG A 57 12.85 6.74 8.65
N ALA A 58 12.28 6.94 7.46
CA ALA A 58 11.41 5.96 6.84
C ALA A 58 12.23 4.92 6.10
N ASN A 59 12.14 3.67 6.54
CA ASN A 59 12.73 2.51 5.90
C ASN A 59 11.69 1.37 5.85
N ALA A 60 12.00 0.30 5.14
CA ALA A 60 11.14 -0.86 5.06
C ALA A 60 11.07 -1.57 6.43
N TYR A 61 9.86 -1.66 6.98
CA TYR A 61 9.58 -2.39 8.21
C TYR A 61 9.17 -3.86 7.93
N MET A 62 8.47 -4.10 6.81
CA MET A 62 7.96 -5.42 6.45
C MET A 62 8.13 -5.64 4.94
N LEU A 63 8.57 -6.85 4.57
CA LEU A 63 8.72 -7.29 3.19
C LEU A 63 7.79 -8.48 2.97
N MET A 64 6.95 -8.42 1.94
CA MET A 64 6.05 -9.49 1.55
C MET A 64 6.48 -10.01 0.18
N TYR A 65 6.64 -11.33 0.08
CA TYR A 65 7.06 -12.01 -1.14
C TYR A 65 5.96 -12.98 -1.59
N ARG A 66 5.80 -13.11 -2.91
CA ARG A 66 4.89 -14.05 -3.54
C ARG A 66 5.71 -15.06 -4.33
N ILE A 67 5.50 -16.35 -4.09
CA ILE A 67 6.02 -17.41 -4.96
C ILE A 67 5.31 -17.30 -6.31
N ILE A 68 6.09 -17.21 -7.38
CA ILE A 68 5.55 -17.10 -8.74
C ILE A 68 5.25 -18.50 -9.26
N ASP A 69 3.97 -18.87 -9.23
CA ASP A 69 3.46 -20.12 -9.76
C ASP A 69 2.17 -19.85 -10.57
N PRO A 70 2.18 -20.02 -11.89
CA PRO A 70 1.01 -19.80 -12.76
C PRO A 70 -0.19 -20.67 -12.41
N ASN A 71 -0.01 -21.81 -11.74
CA ASN A 71 -1.11 -22.71 -11.37
C ASN A 71 -1.89 -22.22 -10.15
N PHE A 72 -1.29 -21.35 -9.33
CA PHE A 72 -1.90 -20.85 -8.09
C PHE A 72 -2.06 -19.33 -8.04
N ASN A 73 -1.31 -18.59 -8.87
CA ASN A 73 -1.39 -17.14 -8.88
C ASN A 73 -2.47 -16.65 -9.85
N VAL A 74 -3.40 -15.85 -9.34
CA VAL A 74 -4.31 -15.06 -10.16
C VAL A 74 -3.83 -13.60 -10.19
N ASN A 75 -3.92 -12.96 -11.36
CA ASN A 75 -3.57 -11.54 -11.51
C ASN A 75 -4.76 -10.61 -11.23
N HIS A 76 -5.98 -11.11 -11.40
CA HIS A 76 -7.20 -10.40 -11.07
C HIS A 76 -8.22 -11.39 -10.53
N VAL A 77 -9.10 -10.92 -9.64
CA VAL A 77 -10.24 -11.68 -9.16
C VAL A 77 -11.43 -11.35 -10.06
N PRO A 78 -12.01 -12.34 -10.77
CA PRO A 78 -13.20 -12.13 -11.59
C PRO A 78 -14.41 -11.67 -10.77
N ILE A 79 -15.27 -10.81 -11.34
CA ILE A 79 -16.45 -10.26 -10.65
C ILE A 79 -17.51 -11.33 -10.34
N ASP A 80 -17.58 -12.36 -11.17
CA ASP A 80 -18.42 -13.54 -11.00
C ASP A 80 -17.98 -14.42 -9.82
N MET A 81 -16.72 -14.31 -9.38
CA MET A 81 -16.24 -15.00 -8.17
C MET A 81 -16.83 -14.41 -6.88
N ILE A 82 -17.31 -13.17 -6.92
CA ILE A 82 -17.97 -12.51 -5.79
C ILE A 82 -19.41 -13.02 -5.70
N SER A 83 -19.80 -13.58 -4.55
CA SER A 83 -21.14 -14.13 -4.34
C SER A 83 -22.23 -13.06 -4.50
N GLN A 84 -23.43 -13.49 -4.91
CA GLN A 84 -24.55 -12.56 -5.10
C GLN A 84 -24.99 -11.94 -3.77
N GLU A 85 -25.03 -12.73 -2.70
CA GLU A 85 -25.35 -12.27 -1.34
C GLU A 85 -24.46 -11.09 -0.91
N LEU A 86 -23.14 -11.20 -1.08
CA LEU A 86 -22.22 -10.10 -0.74
C LEU A 86 -22.45 -8.86 -1.61
N LYS A 87 -22.84 -9.03 -2.88
CA LYS A 87 -23.17 -7.89 -3.76
C LYS A 87 -24.41 -7.18 -3.26
N ASP A 88 -25.44 -7.93 -2.88
CA ASP A 88 -26.71 -7.39 -2.42
C ASP A 88 -26.52 -6.63 -1.09
N ASP A 89 -25.74 -7.19 -0.16
CA ASP A 89 -25.41 -6.56 1.12
C ASP A 89 -24.69 -5.22 0.93
N VAL A 90 -23.64 -5.19 0.11
CA VAL A 90 -22.88 -3.95 -0.18
C VAL A 90 -23.79 -2.90 -0.83
N MET A 91 -24.68 -3.30 -1.73
CA MET A 91 -25.60 -2.39 -2.39
C MET A 91 -26.63 -1.80 -1.41
N ASN A 92 -27.11 -2.60 -0.45
CA ASN A 92 -27.99 -2.13 0.60
C ASN A 92 -27.29 -1.14 1.54
N ASP A 93 -26.05 -1.42 1.96
CA ASP A 93 -25.26 -0.51 2.80
C ASP A 93 -25.05 0.85 2.11
N VAL A 94 -24.68 0.84 0.84
CA VAL A 94 -24.52 2.06 0.03
C VAL A 94 -25.84 2.84 -0.08
N LYS A 95 -26.98 2.15 -0.20
CA LYS A 95 -28.29 2.79 -0.24
C LYS A 95 -28.61 3.46 1.10
N VAL A 96 -28.42 2.76 2.22
CA VAL A 96 -28.67 3.27 3.57
C VAL A 96 -27.78 4.48 3.87
N GLU A 97 -26.50 4.46 3.47
CA GLU A 97 -25.61 5.61 3.65
C GLU A 97 -26.07 6.83 2.83
N LYS A 98 -26.53 6.63 1.59
CA LYS A 98 -27.05 7.71 0.75
C LYS A 98 -28.31 8.36 1.34
N GLU A 99 -29.24 7.56 1.85
CA GLU A 99 -30.46 8.06 2.49
C GLU A 99 -30.12 8.92 3.71
N LYS A 100 -29.20 8.45 4.58
CA LYS A 100 -28.71 9.22 5.75
C LYS A 100 -28.04 10.54 5.39
N LEU A 101 -27.43 10.64 4.20
CA LEU A 101 -26.80 11.87 3.72
C LEU A 101 -27.82 12.85 3.12
N GLN A 102 -28.95 12.37 2.61
CA GLN A 102 -30.03 13.20 2.06
C GLN A 102 -30.96 13.77 3.14
N GLU A 103 -31.05 13.11 4.29
CA GLU A 103 -31.81 13.56 5.46
C GLU A 103 -31.08 14.62 6.31
N LYS A 104 -29.84 14.97 5.96
CA LYS A 104 -29.02 16.00 6.63
C LYS A 104 -28.95 17.28 5.80
#